data_AF-A0A926XH88-F1
#
_entry.id   AF-A0A926XH88-F1
#
_cell.length_a   1.000
_cell.length_b   1.000
_cell.length_c   1.000
_cell.angle_alpha   90.00
_cell.angle_beta   90.00
_cell.angle_gamma   90.00
#
_symmetry.space_group_name_H-M   'P 1'
#
loop_
_entity.id
_entity.type
_entity.pdbx_description
1 polymer ?
#
loop_
_entity_poly.entity_id
_entity_poly.type
_entity_poly.pdbx_seq_one_letter_code
_entity_poly.pdbx_strand_id
1 'polypeptide(L)'
;MAWNPETVENKIGLRFKDKNLLRLALTHTSFATQIGESGQDNQRLEFLGKAILNFVVADYLYERCPYLEVSKFSVLQDKLVEGERLTKLWFQLGLGEDLLLGLGEDWNLLRQKVNNPFKDACEALLGAMYLDRRFSQTQKWIVKHLIAPVLEHHLQNLKERKQPNKQLEFLGDGIINAAVSDYLYRKFPHIRTGILSTLRKQLINSHKLAQLKSHLRSEDSILLGRESEKIGSLSFKAILGEVYNYHERSFSDTCNWFKRFIQEDEVFLLAIPLLLEDGKHKEWIIKKVMGYEGQRYKEGVERFNQLMEREVS
;
A
#
# COMPACT_ATOMS: atom_id res chain seq x y z
N MET A 1 29.63 4.32 -13.86
CA MET A 1 29.20 3.12 -14.62
C MET A 1 27.75 3.31 -15.03
N ALA A 2 27.38 2.93 -16.25
CA ALA A 2 25.98 2.96 -16.67
C ALA A 2 25.15 1.97 -15.83
N TRP A 3 23.95 2.38 -15.43
CA TRP A 3 23.00 1.53 -14.72
C TRP A 3 22.65 0.29 -15.55
N ASN A 4 22.91 -0.90 -15.01
CA ASN A 4 22.52 -2.17 -15.64
C ASN A 4 21.47 -2.88 -14.77
N PRO A 5 20.18 -2.85 -15.14
CA PRO A 5 19.13 -3.47 -14.35
C PRO A 5 19.23 -5.00 -14.30
N GLU A 6 19.91 -5.65 -15.26
CA GLU A 6 19.91 -7.11 -15.37
C GLU A 6 20.57 -7.79 -14.17
N THR A 7 21.56 -7.15 -13.55
CA THR A 7 22.24 -7.70 -12.36
C THR A 7 21.26 -7.88 -11.21
N VAL A 8 20.44 -6.86 -10.95
CA VAL A 8 19.41 -6.87 -9.91
C VAL A 8 18.25 -7.78 -10.30
N GLU A 9 17.80 -7.73 -11.56
CA GLU A 9 16.71 -8.58 -12.05
C GLU A 9 17.01 -10.08 -11.94
N ASN A 10 18.26 -10.47 -12.20
CA ASN A 10 18.72 -11.85 -12.04
C ASN A 10 18.73 -12.27 -10.57
N LYS A 11 19.19 -11.39 -9.67
CA LYS A 11 19.19 -11.62 -8.22
C LYS A 11 17.79 -11.83 -7.66
N ILE A 12 16.82 -11.00 -8.08
CA ILE A 12 15.43 -11.12 -7.63
C ILE A 12 14.62 -12.17 -8.40
N GLY A 13 15.15 -12.70 -9.52
CA GLY A 13 14.45 -13.67 -10.37
C GLY A 13 13.21 -13.11 -11.06
N LEU A 14 13.20 -11.80 -11.37
CA LEU A 14 12.07 -11.11 -11.98
C LEU A 14 12.55 -10.01 -12.93
N ARG A 15 11.99 -9.98 -14.15
CA ARG A 15 12.25 -8.95 -15.16
C ARG A 15 11.20 -7.84 -15.09
N PHE A 16 11.64 -6.61 -14.88
CA PHE A 16 10.84 -5.40 -14.94
C PHE A 16 10.55 -5.00 -16.39
N LYS A 17 9.35 -4.48 -16.65
CA LYS A 17 9.02 -3.80 -17.91
C LYS A 17 9.59 -2.39 -17.92
N ASP A 18 9.44 -1.67 -16.81
CA ASP A 18 10.04 -0.35 -16.59
C ASP A 18 11.29 -0.45 -15.72
N LYS A 19 12.46 -0.27 -16.34
CA LYS A 19 13.76 -0.33 -15.65
C LYS A 19 14.02 0.90 -14.77
N ASN A 20 13.37 2.02 -15.05
CA ASN A 20 13.48 3.23 -14.23
C ASN A 20 12.76 3.05 -12.90
N LEU A 21 11.65 2.31 -12.90
CA LEU A 21 10.94 1.97 -11.67
C LEU A 21 11.77 1.09 -10.74
N LEU A 22 12.52 0.13 -11.29
CA LEU A 22 13.49 -0.65 -10.53
C LEU A 22 14.59 0.25 -9.95
N ARG A 23 15.16 1.14 -10.78
CA ARG A 23 16.17 2.11 -10.31
C ARG A 23 15.63 2.97 -9.18
N LEU A 24 14.41 3.49 -9.30
CA LEU A 24 13.76 4.32 -8.27
C LEU A 24 13.61 3.56 -6.94
N ALA A 25 13.29 2.26 -6.97
CA ALA A 25 13.20 1.44 -5.76
C ALA A 25 14.55 1.31 -5.02
N LEU A 26 15.66 1.38 -5.78
CA LEU A 26 17.03 1.33 -5.25
C LEU A 26 17.59 2.71 -4.91
N THR A 27 16.86 3.80 -5.14
CA THR A 27 17.35 5.16 -4.87
C THR A 27 17.03 5.56 -3.43
N HIS A 28 18.04 5.61 -2.57
CA HIS A 28 17.90 6.19 -1.22
C HIS A 28 17.85 7.73 -1.29
N THR A 29 17.21 8.34 -0.28
CA THR A 29 17.07 9.80 -0.15
C THR A 29 18.41 10.55 -0.17
N SER A 30 19.46 9.97 0.44
CA SER A 30 20.80 10.55 0.42
C SER A 30 21.38 10.64 -0.99
N PHE A 31 21.15 9.62 -1.82
CA PHE A 31 21.64 9.60 -3.20
C PHE A 31 20.86 10.58 -4.07
N ALA A 32 19.52 10.56 -3.96
CA ALA A 32 18.65 11.51 -4.66
C ALA A 32 19.03 12.97 -4.36
N THR A 33 19.30 13.28 -3.08
CA THR A 33 19.73 14.62 -2.65
C THR A 33 21.07 15.01 -3.27
N GLN A 34 22.04 14.09 -3.26
CA GLN A 34 23.38 14.36 -3.81
C GLN A 34 23.35 14.68 -5.31
N ILE A 35 22.51 14.00 -6.08
CA ILE A 35 22.42 14.24 -7.53
C ILE A 35 21.48 15.40 -7.91
N GLY A 36 20.95 16.13 -6.92
CA GLY A 36 20.04 17.26 -7.14
C GLY A 36 18.61 16.85 -7.52
N GLU A 37 18.24 15.58 -7.33
CA GLU A 37 16.93 15.02 -7.64
C GLU A 37 16.12 14.73 -6.36
N SER A 38 16.23 15.60 -5.35
CA SER A 38 15.50 15.45 -4.07
C SER A 38 14.01 15.18 -4.31
N GLY A 39 13.49 14.10 -3.72
CA GLY A 39 12.12 13.63 -3.91
C GLY A 39 11.92 12.61 -5.03
N GLN A 40 12.96 12.29 -5.81
CA GLN A 40 13.01 11.13 -6.73
C GLN A 40 13.69 9.93 -6.03
N ASP A 41 13.15 9.56 -4.88
CA ASP A 41 13.65 8.48 -4.04
C ASP A 41 12.59 7.38 -3.82
N ASN A 42 13.02 6.33 -3.13
CA ASN A 42 12.23 5.13 -2.93
C ASN A 42 11.10 5.27 -1.89
N GLN A 43 10.97 6.38 -1.16
CA GLN A 43 10.04 6.48 -0.04
C GLN A 43 8.58 6.27 -0.46
N ARG A 44 8.17 6.84 -1.60
CA ARG A 44 6.78 6.64 -2.08
C ARG A 44 6.52 5.17 -2.42
N LEU A 45 7.51 4.48 -2.98
CA LEU A 45 7.41 3.06 -3.29
C LEU A 45 7.37 2.22 -2.01
N GLU A 46 8.16 2.58 -0.99
CA GLU A 46 8.13 1.97 0.35
C GLU A 46 6.71 2.05 0.94
N PHE A 47 6.11 3.25 0.94
CA PHE A 47 4.74 3.45 1.42
C PHE A 47 3.73 2.49 0.78
N LEU A 48 3.80 2.33 -0.54
CA LEU A 48 2.92 1.43 -1.29
C LEU A 48 3.25 -0.04 -1.02
N GLY A 49 4.53 -0.40 -1.13
CA GLY A 49 5.01 -1.76 -0.99
C GLY A 49 4.78 -2.33 0.40
N LYS A 50 4.88 -1.52 1.45
CA LYS A 50 4.50 -1.88 2.81
C LYS A 50 3.02 -2.28 2.91
N ALA A 51 2.13 -1.50 2.29
CA ALA A 51 0.70 -1.82 2.30
C ALA A 51 0.40 -3.11 1.53
N ILE A 52 1.03 -3.30 0.36
CA ILE A 52 0.92 -4.53 -0.43
C ILE A 52 1.47 -5.74 0.33
N LEU A 53 2.62 -5.61 0.99
CA LEU A 53 3.22 -6.67 1.79
C LEU A 53 2.28 -7.11 2.93
N ASN A 54 1.76 -6.15 3.70
CA ASN A 54 0.83 -6.46 4.78
C ASN A 54 -0.43 -7.16 4.28
N PHE A 55 -0.96 -6.73 3.13
CA PHE A 55 -2.10 -7.40 2.51
C PHE A 55 -1.77 -8.82 2.04
N VAL A 56 -0.65 -9.05 1.34
CA VAL A 56 -0.26 -10.40 0.90
C VAL A 56 -0.08 -11.35 2.08
N VAL A 57 0.50 -10.89 3.19
CA VAL A 57 0.60 -11.68 4.42
C VAL A 57 -0.79 -11.97 5.00
N ALA A 58 -1.67 -10.97 5.05
CA ALA A 58 -3.03 -11.16 5.58
C ALA A 58 -3.84 -12.16 4.73
N ASP A 59 -3.76 -12.05 3.41
CA ASP A 59 -4.37 -12.96 2.46
C ASP A 59 -3.84 -14.40 2.60
N TYR A 60 -2.51 -14.56 2.73
CA TYR A 60 -1.90 -15.86 2.94
C TYR A 60 -2.37 -16.51 4.25
N LEU A 61 -2.36 -15.76 5.36
CA LEU A 61 -2.80 -16.26 6.67
C LEU A 61 -4.29 -16.62 6.66
N TYR A 62 -5.12 -15.78 6.03
CA TYR A 62 -6.53 -16.04 5.85
C TYR A 62 -6.79 -17.33 5.06
N GLU A 63 -6.04 -17.60 3.99
CA GLU A 63 -6.22 -18.81 3.19
C GLU A 63 -5.65 -20.06 3.87
N ARG A 64 -4.43 -19.97 4.40
CA ARG A 64 -3.62 -21.14 4.76
C ARG A 64 -3.63 -21.47 6.24
N CYS A 65 -4.12 -20.56 7.09
CA CYS A 65 -4.17 -20.76 8.52
C CYS A 65 -5.59 -20.60 9.10
N PRO A 66 -6.64 -21.20 8.51
CA PRO A 66 -8.03 -20.99 8.95
C PRO A 66 -8.28 -21.44 10.40
N TYR A 67 -7.46 -22.36 10.91
CA TYR A 67 -7.55 -22.92 12.25
C TYR A 67 -6.94 -22.02 13.36
N LEU A 68 -6.24 -20.94 12.99
CA LEU A 68 -5.66 -20.02 13.97
C LEU A 68 -6.66 -18.92 14.37
N GLU A 69 -6.48 -18.41 15.58
CA GLU A 69 -7.17 -17.20 16.03
C GLU A 69 -6.52 -15.96 15.44
N VAL A 70 -7.28 -14.87 15.32
CA VAL A 70 -6.77 -13.60 14.78
C VAL A 70 -5.63 -13.02 15.63
N SER A 71 -5.63 -13.28 16.94
CA SER A 71 -4.50 -12.92 17.82
C SER A 71 -3.18 -13.53 17.33
N LYS A 72 -3.20 -14.74 16.75
CA LYS A 72 -2.04 -15.39 16.16
C LYS A 72 -1.74 -14.86 14.75
N PHE A 73 -2.76 -14.44 13.99
CA PHE A 73 -2.54 -13.78 12.70
C PHE A 73 -1.71 -12.50 12.88
N SER A 74 -2.07 -11.64 13.83
CA SER A 74 -1.33 -10.40 14.10
C SER A 74 0.13 -10.69 14.49
N VAL A 75 0.37 -11.63 15.40
CA VAL A 75 1.74 -12.00 15.82
C VAL A 75 2.57 -12.54 14.65
N LEU A 76 1.97 -13.39 13.80
CA LEU A 76 2.66 -13.93 12.62
C LEU A 76 2.91 -12.85 11.56
N GLN A 77 1.95 -11.95 11.36
CA GLN A 77 2.10 -10.83 10.44
C GLN A 77 3.26 -9.93 10.87
N ASP A 78 3.28 -9.50 12.13
CA ASP A 78 4.35 -8.65 12.69
C ASP A 78 5.73 -9.30 12.49
N LYS A 79 5.85 -10.59 12.76
CA LYS A 79 7.09 -11.35 12.56
C LYS A 79 7.48 -11.49 11.09
N LEU A 80 6.52 -11.61 10.17
CA LEU A 80 6.79 -11.72 8.74
C LEU A 80 7.20 -10.40 8.10
N VAL A 81 6.74 -9.27 8.65
CA VAL A 81 7.03 -7.93 8.14
C VAL A 81 8.07 -7.17 8.99
N GLU A 82 8.68 -7.84 9.96
CA GLU A 82 9.66 -7.23 10.86
C GLU A 82 10.90 -6.75 10.09
N GLY A 83 11.48 -5.65 10.56
CA GLY A 83 12.57 -4.98 9.86
C GLY A 83 13.80 -5.87 9.65
N GLU A 84 14.22 -6.58 10.68
CA GLU A 84 15.37 -7.49 10.63
C GLU A 84 15.21 -8.55 9.53
N ARG A 85 13.99 -9.08 9.38
CA ARG A 85 13.68 -10.11 8.38
C ARG A 85 13.75 -9.57 6.96
N LEU A 86 13.19 -8.39 6.72
CA LEU A 86 13.23 -7.74 5.40
C LEU A 86 14.67 -7.35 5.03
N THR A 87 15.43 -6.81 5.99
CA THR A 87 16.87 -6.57 5.83
C THR A 87 17.61 -7.87 5.52
N LYS A 88 17.34 -8.97 6.24
CA LYS A 88 17.96 -10.27 5.97
C LYS A 88 17.64 -10.77 4.56
N LEU A 89 16.38 -10.68 4.12
CA LEU A 89 15.99 -11.04 2.76
C LEU A 89 16.75 -10.23 1.71
N TRP A 90 16.87 -8.92 1.89
CA TRP A 90 17.63 -8.03 1.01
C TRP A 90 19.06 -8.54 0.77
N PHE A 91 19.78 -8.87 1.85
CA PHE A 91 21.14 -9.40 1.75
C PHE A 91 21.19 -10.84 1.22
N GLN A 92 20.19 -11.68 1.52
CA GLN A 92 20.11 -13.04 0.96
C GLN A 92 19.91 -13.05 -0.56
N LEU A 93 19.22 -12.04 -1.10
CA LEU A 93 19.12 -11.81 -2.55
C LEU A 93 20.42 -11.26 -3.15
N GLY A 94 21.43 -10.92 -2.34
CA GLY A 94 22.67 -10.31 -2.79
C GLY A 94 22.51 -8.83 -3.19
N LEU A 95 21.49 -8.14 -2.69
CA LEU A 95 21.19 -6.74 -3.05
C LEU A 95 21.92 -5.70 -2.21
N GLY A 96 22.78 -6.12 -1.27
CA GLY A 96 23.44 -5.23 -0.30
C GLY A 96 23.97 -3.93 -0.92
N GLU A 97 24.88 -4.07 -1.89
CA GLU A 97 25.54 -2.95 -2.58
C GLU A 97 24.73 -2.35 -3.74
N ASP A 98 23.57 -2.92 -4.07
CA ASP A 98 22.71 -2.39 -5.15
C ASP A 98 21.85 -1.21 -4.70
N LEU A 99 21.72 -0.97 -3.38
CA LEU A 99 21.09 0.24 -2.86
C LEU A 99 21.97 1.46 -3.16
N LEU A 100 21.45 2.41 -3.93
CA LEU A 100 22.14 3.63 -4.29
C LEU A 100 22.14 4.59 -3.10
N LEU A 101 23.32 4.80 -2.53
CA LEU A 101 23.55 5.67 -1.37
C LEU A 101 24.40 6.89 -1.75
N GLY A 102 24.33 7.93 -0.92
CA GLY A 102 25.16 9.12 -1.09
C GLY A 102 26.63 8.84 -0.75
N LEU A 103 27.54 9.66 -1.24
CA LEU A 103 28.95 9.63 -0.89
C LEU A 103 29.11 9.77 0.62
N GLY A 104 29.93 8.91 1.21
CA GLY A 104 30.18 8.87 2.66
C GLY A 104 29.22 7.95 3.44
N GLU A 105 28.19 7.40 2.81
CA GLU A 105 27.40 6.32 3.39
C GLU A 105 28.09 4.97 3.12
N ASP A 106 28.11 4.10 4.13
CA ASP A 106 28.69 2.76 4.05
C ASP A 106 27.61 1.70 4.34
N TRP A 107 27.46 0.74 3.43
CA TRP A 107 26.44 -0.31 3.53
C TRP A 107 26.58 -1.16 4.80
N ASN A 108 27.81 -1.49 5.22
CA ASN A 108 28.07 -2.31 6.40
C ASN A 108 27.74 -1.54 7.69
N LEU A 109 28.09 -0.25 7.75
CA LEU A 109 27.75 0.61 8.88
C LEU A 109 26.24 0.82 8.98
N LEU A 110 25.58 1.09 7.84
CA LEU A 110 24.13 1.27 7.79
C LEU A 110 23.38 0.02 8.22
N ARG A 111 23.88 -1.18 7.88
CA ARG A 111 23.25 -2.45 8.23
C ARG A 111 23.18 -2.66 9.75
N GLN A 112 24.14 -2.11 10.49
CA GLN A 112 24.21 -2.23 11.95
C GLN A 112 23.28 -1.22 12.66
N LYS A 113 22.76 -0.21 11.95
CA LYS A 113 21.83 0.76 12.53
C LYS A 113 20.47 0.09 12.77
N VAL A 114 19.84 0.46 13.90
CA VAL A 114 18.46 0.05 14.22
C VAL A 114 17.49 0.47 13.10
N ASN A 115 17.65 1.70 12.59
CA ASN A 115 16.89 2.24 11.47
C ASN A 115 17.70 2.12 10.17
N ASN A 116 18.03 0.89 9.78
CA ASN A 116 18.73 0.66 8.51
C ASN A 116 17.78 0.84 7.31
N PRO A 117 18.28 1.35 6.17
CA PRO A 117 17.44 1.66 5.00
C PRO A 117 17.08 0.41 4.16
N PHE A 118 17.65 -0.76 4.47
CA PHE A 118 17.48 -1.96 3.65
C PHE A 118 16.08 -2.56 3.78
N LYS A 119 15.47 -2.44 4.96
CA LYS A 119 14.05 -2.78 5.13
C LYS A 119 13.19 -1.95 4.18
N ASP A 120 13.38 -0.64 4.22
CA ASP A 120 12.56 0.32 3.46
C ASP A 120 12.80 0.15 1.96
N ALA A 121 14.04 -0.12 1.55
CA ALA A 121 14.39 -0.49 0.17
C ALA A 121 13.73 -1.82 -0.26
N CYS A 122 13.66 -2.81 0.63
CA CYS A 122 12.93 -4.06 0.36
C CYS A 122 11.43 -3.81 0.19
N GLU A 123 10.80 -3.01 1.05
CA GLU A 123 9.40 -2.60 0.89
C GLU A 123 9.21 -1.83 -0.43
N ALA A 124 10.12 -0.91 -0.76
CA ALA A 124 10.08 -0.15 -2.02
C ALA A 124 10.18 -1.04 -3.26
N LEU A 125 11.05 -2.06 -3.23
CA LEU A 125 11.16 -3.05 -4.28
C LEU A 125 9.83 -3.79 -4.49
N LEU A 126 9.15 -4.19 -3.40
CA LEU A 126 7.83 -4.81 -3.49
C LEU A 126 6.77 -3.87 -4.09
N GLY A 127 6.83 -2.58 -3.74
CA GLY A 127 5.99 -1.53 -4.32
C GLY A 127 6.22 -1.39 -5.83
N ALA A 128 7.49 -1.36 -6.26
CA ALA A 128 7.88 -1.30 -7.65
C ALA A 128 7.43 -2.55 -8.43
N MET A 129 7.62 -3.74 -7.87
CA MET A 129 7.15 -5.00 -8.46
C MET A 129 5.64 -4.99 -8.66
N TYR A 130 4.87 -4.52 -7.67
CA TYR A 130 3.41 -4.41 -7.78
C TYR A 130 2.98 -3.45 -8.90
N LEU A 131 3.61 -2.29 -9.02
CA LEU A 131 3.30 -1.32 -10.07
C LEU A 131 3.64 -1.87 -11.47
N ASP A 132 4.77 -2.56 -11.62
CA ASP A 132 5.25 -3.09 -12.91
C ASP A 132 4.52 -4.39 -13.35
N ARG A 133 4.34 -5.32 -12.41
CA ARG A 133 3.92 -6.70 -12.68
C ARG A 133 2.52 -7.05 -12.18
N ARG A 134 1.85 -6.13 -11.49
CA ARG A 134 0.54 -6.32 -10.85
C ARG A 134 0.57 -7.32 -9.70
N PHE A 135 -0.54 -7.35 -8.96
CA PHE A 135 -0.67 -8.06 -7.69
C PHE A 135 -0.27 -9.53 -7.73
N SER A 136 -0.77 -10.31 -8.70
CA SER A 136 -0.55 -11.77 -8.74
C SER A 136 0.93 -12.16 -8.80
N GLN A 137 1.74 -11.45 -9.60
CA GLN A 137 3.18 -11.74 -9.71
C GLN A 137 3.92 -11.33 -8.44
N THR A 138 3.58 -10.16 -7.87
CA THR A 138 4.17 -9.70 -6.61
C THR A 138 3.83 -10.62 -5.44
N GLN A 139 2.57 -11.06 -5.35
CA GLN A 139 2.10 -11.99 -4.33
C GLN A 139 2.87 -13.32 -4.41
N LYS A 140 2.98 -13.92 -5.59
CA LYS A 140 3.77 -15.16 -5.79
C LYS A 140 5.21 -15.01 -5.32
N TRP A 141 5.83 -13.87 -5.63
CA TRP A 141 7.20 -13.60 -5.22
C TRP A 141 7.34 -13.45 -3.71
N ILE A 142 6.47 -12.65 -3.06
CA ILE A 142 6.47 -12.46 -1.60
C ILE A 142 6.23 -13.81 -0.91
N VAL A 143 5.27 -14.60 -1.36
CA VAL A 143 4.98 -15.91 -0.79
C VAL A 143 6.22 -16.81 -0.86
N LYS A 144 6.84 -16.92 -2.04
CA LYS A 144 8.02 -17.76 -2.26
C LYS A 144 9.21 -17.35 -1.39
N HIS A 145 9.53 -16.06 -1.33
CA HIS A 145 10.79 -15.58 -0.75
C HIS A 145 10.67 -15.18 0.73
N LEU A 146 9.49 -14.77 1.18
CA LEU A 146 9.30 -14.24 2.53
C LEU A 146 8.40 -15.12 3.40
N ILE A 147 7.29 -15.66 2.87
CA ILE A 147 6.28 -16.33 3.71
C ILE A 147 6.54 -17.83 3.85
N ALA A 148 6.68 -18.54 2.73
CA ALA A 148 6.87 -19.99 2.71
C ALA A 148 8.04 -20.45 3.59
N PRO A 149 9.23 -19.79 3.60
CA PRO A 149 10.34 -20.20 4.46
C PRO A 149 10.07 -20.18 5.98
N VAL A 150 8.92 -19.67 6.44
CA VAL A 150 8.52 -19.64 7.86
C VAL A 150 7.27 -20.46 8.10
N LEU A 151 6.31 -20.37 7.19
CA LEU A 151 4.97 -20.89 7.41
C LEU A 151 4.66 -22.20 6.69
N GLU A 152 5.58 -22.76 5.91
CA GLU A 152 5.35 -24.04 5.22
C GLU A 152 5.02 -25.19 6.20
N HIS A 153 5.62 -25.18 7.40
CA HIS A 153 5.28 -26.13 8.46
C HIS A 153 3.92 -25.90 9.15
N HIS A 154 3.29 -24.75 8.90
CA HIS A 154 1.96 -24.40 9.42
C HIS A 154 0.85 -24.70 8.40
N LEU A 155 1.15 -25.38 7.29
CA LEU A 155 0.14 -25.74 6.31
C LEU A 155 -0.74 -26.87 6.84
N GLN A 156 -2.03 -26.60 7.01
CA GLN A 156 -3.04 -27.62 7.35
C GLN A 156 -4.18 -27.58 6.34
N ASN A 157 -4.60 -28.75 5.86
CA ASN A 157 -5.77 -28.90 4.99
C ASN A 157 -7.07 -28.91 5.83
N LEU A 158 -7.33 -27.82 6.56
CA LEU A 158 -8.55 -27.63 7.33
C LEU A 158 -9.49 -26.68 6.58
N LYS A 159 -10.77 -27.08 6.48
CA LYS A 159 -11.81 -26.25 5.83
C LYS A 159 -12.52 -25.33 6.81
N GLU A 160 -12.53 -25.67 8.09
CA GLU A 160 -13.24 -24.92 9.12
C GLU A 160 -12.39 -23.76 9.66
N ARG A 161 -13.01 -22.59 9.74
CA ARG A 161 -12.38 -21.36 10.25
C ARG A 161 -12.67 -21.18 11.72
N LYS A 162 -11.63 -21.00 12.54
CA LYS A 162 -11.75 -20.86 13.99
C LYS A 162 -12.49 -19.57 14.41
N GLN A 163 -12.30 -18.47 13.68
CA GLN A 163 -12.97 -17.18 13.94
C GLN A 163 -13.37 -16.49 12.63
N PRO A 164 -14.37 -17.00 11.89
CA PRO A 164 -14.61 -16.62 10.49
C PRO A 164 -14.76 -15.11 10.28
N ASN A 165 -15.63 -14.45 11.06
CA ASN A 165 -15.89 -13.01 10.93
C ASN A 165 -14.68 -12.15 11.31
N LYS A 166 -13.95 -12.53 12.38
CA LYS A 166 -12.74 -11.79 12.78
C LYS A 166 -11.61 -11.97 11.76
N GLN A 167 -11.48 -13.17 11.18
CA GLN A 167 -10.50 -13.45 10.13
C GLN A 167 -10.83 -12.68 8.85
N LEU A 168 -12.11 -12.57 8.48
CA LEU A 168 -12.57 -11.70 7.39
C LEU A 168 -12.26 -10.24 7.65
N GLU A 169 -12.47 -9.76 8.88
CA GLU A 169 -12.12 -8.39 9.27
C GLU A 169 -10.62 -8.13 9.16
N PHE A 170 -9.78 -9.08 9.58
CA PHE A 170 -8.33 -9.02 9.44
C PHE A 170 -7.89 -8.96 7.96
N LEU A 171 -8.46 -9.83 7.12
CA LEU A 171 -8.23 -9.79 5.67
C LEU A 171 -8.66 -8.44 5.06
N GLY A 172 -9.86 -7.99 5.41
CA GLY A 172 -10.42 -6.71 4.97
C GLY A 172 -9.59 -5.50 5.37
N ASP A 173 -8.97 -5.53 6.55
CA ASP A 173 -8.03 -4.50 6.99
C ASP A 173 -6.80 -4.44 6.07
N GLY A 174 -6.24 -5.60 5.70
CA GLY A 174 -5.15 -5.66 4.72
C GLY A 174 -5.56 -5.09 3.36
N ILE A 175 -6.72 -5.52 2.84
CA ILE A 175 -7.24 -5.09 1.53
C ILE A 175 -7.44 -3.57 1.50
N ILE A 176 -8.13 -3.00 2.49
CA ILE A 176 -8.47 -1.57 2.45
C ILE A 176 -7.23 -0.68 2.58
N ASN A 177 -6.25 -1.07 3.41
CA ASN A 177 -4.99 -0.37 3.52
C ASN A 177 -4.23 -0.38 2.18
N ALA A 178 -4.15 -1.54 1.52
CA ALA A 178 -3.52 -1.67 0.20
C ALA A 178 -4.25 -0.86 -0.88
N ALA A 179 -5.59 -0.93 -0.91
CA ALA A 179 -6.42 -0.24 -1.90
C ALA A 179 -6.32 1.28 -1.78
N VAL A 180 -6.41 1.82 -0.56
CA VAL A 180 -6.27 3.26 -0.33
C VAL A 180 -4.84 3.73 -0.55
N SER A 181 -3.83 2.96 -0.16
CA SER A 181 -2.43 3.28 -0.48
C SER A 181 -2.18 3.31 -2.00
N ASP A 182 -2.71 2.36 -2.79
CA ASP A 182 -2.60 2.39 -4.26
C ASP A 182 -3.31 3.62 -4.85
N TYR A 183 -4.53 3.91 -4.40
CA TYR A 183 -5.28 5.10 -4.83
C TYR A 183 -4.50 6.39 -4.54
N LEU A 184 -4.05 6.59 -3.31
CA LEU A 184 -3.32 7.79 -2.90
C LEU A 184 -1.97 7.91 -3.61
N TYR A 185 -1.24 6.81 -3.79
CA TYR A 185 0.01 6.79 -4.54
C TYR A 185 -0.20 7.25 -5.99
N ARG A 186 -1.29 6.83 -6.65
CA ARG A 186 -1.58 7.24 -8.03
C ARG A 186 -2.13 8.66 -8.12
N LYS A 187 -3.03 9.04 -7.21
CA LYS A 187 -3.69 10.34 -7.20
C LYS A 187 -2.70 11.47 -6.90
N PHE A 188 -1.67 11.20 -6.10
CA PHE A 188 -0.76 12.21 -5.57
C PHE A 188 0.72 11.88 -5.86
N PRO A 189 1.18 11.99 -7.12
CA PRO A 189 2.51 11.55 -7.55
C PRO A 189 3.68 12.32 -6.92
N HIS A 190 3.45 13.54 -6.42
CA HIS A 190 4.49 14.43 -5.89
C HIS A 190 4.35 14.74 -4.39
N ILE A 191 3.46 14.02 -3.71
CA ILE A 191 3.20 14.25 -2.28
C ILE A 191 4.08 13.33 -1.42
N ARG A 192 4.62 13.91 -0.34
CA ARG A 192 5.46 13.21 0.65
C ARG A 192 4.67 12.12 1.37
N THR A 193 5.36 11.04 1.72
CA THR A 193 4.76 9.85 2.37
C THR A 193 4.10 10.13 3.72
N GLY A 194 4.59 11.12 4.46
CA GLY A 194 3.97 11.58 5.71
C GLY A 194 2.51 12.01 5.50
N ILE A 195 2.25 12.85 4.49
CA ILE A 195 0.90 13.30 4.14
C ILE A 195 0.07 12.12 3.62
N LEU A 196 0.62 11.27 2.75
CA LEU A 196 -0.10 10.09 2.23
C LEU A 196 -0.53 9.14 3.37
N SER A 197 0.31 8.99 4.39
CA SER A 197 0.02 8.18 5.56
C SER A 197 -1.08 8.80 6.43
N THR A 198 -1.06 10.12 6.62
CA THR A 198 -2.11 10.87 7.32
C THR A 198 -3.44 10.76 6.58
N LEU A 199 -3.45 10.99 5.27
CA LEU A 199 -4.63 10.86 4.42
C LEU A 199 -5.22 9.45 4.47
N ARG A 200 -4.38 8.42 4.36
CA ARG A 200 -4.84 7.03 4.47
C ARG A 200 -5.57 6.82 5.80
N LYS A 201 -4.95 7.21 6.93
CA LYS A 201 -5.56 7.06 8.26
C LYS A 201 -6.90 7.77 8.37
N GLN A 202 -7.02 8.99 7.82
CA GLN A 202 -8.27 9.74 7.83
C GLN A 202 -9.34 9.08 6.96
N LEU A 203 -9.00 8.57 5.78
CA LEU A 203 -9.94 7.92 4.85
C LEU A 203 -10.47 6.56 5.32
N ILE A 204 -9.77 5.86 6.22
CA ILE A 204 -10.16 4.51 6.68
C ILE A 204 -10.32 4.41 8.19
N ASN A 205 -10.53 5.54 8.88
CA ASN A 205 -10.79 5.52 10.32
C ASN A 205 -12.13 4.82 10.65
N SER A 206 -12.28 4.36 11.89
CA SER A 206 -13.45 3.58 12.31
C SER A 206 -14.80 4.27 12.07
N HIS A 207 -14.87 5.60 12.27
CA HIS A 207 -16.08 6.37 11.99
C HIS A 207 -16.39 6.40 10.49
N LYS A 208 -15.38 6.62 9.65
CA LYS A 208 -15.54 6.62 8.19
C LYS A 208 -16.01 5.27 7.67
N LEU A 209 -15.43 4.17 8.16
CA LEU A 209 -15.84 2.82 7.77
C LEU A 209 -17.28 2.50 8.18
N ALA A 210 -17.73 3.00 9.34
CA ALA A 210 -19.13 2.87 9.75
C ALA A 210 -20.08 3.64 8.81
N GLN A 211 -19.68 4.85 8.37
CA GLN A 211 -20.44 5.61 7.37
C GLN A 211 -20.46 4.90 6.02
N LEU A 212 -19.35 4.37 5.52
CA LEU A 212 -19.34 3.65 4.24
C LEU A 212 -20.29 2.46 4.23
N LYS A 213 -20.42 1.77 5.37
CA LYS A 213 -21.36 0.67 5.54
C LYS A 213 -22.83 1.11 5.35
N SER A 214 -23.20 2.31 5.78
CA SER A 214 -24.58 2.80 5.59
C SER A 214 -24.92 3.16 4.14
N HIS A 215 -23.91 3.24 3.26
CA HIS A 215 -24.06 3.52 1.84
C HIS A 215 -24.09 2.25 0.96
N LEU A 216 -24.05 1.06 1.57
CA LEU A 216 -24.22 -0.21 0.85
C LEU A 216 -25.62 -0.27 0.21
N ARG A 217 -25.66 -0.71 -1.04
CA ARG A 217 -26.91 -0.85 -1.81
C ARG A 217 -27.46 -2.27 -1.70
N SER A 218 -28.73 -2.45 -2.07
CA SER A 218 -29.36 -3.78 -2.12
C SER A 218 -28.61 -4.77 -3.04
N GLU A 219 -28.04 -4.28 -4.14
CA GLU A 219 -27.19 -5.03 -5.07
C GLU A 219 -25.97 -5.66 -4.38
N ASP A 220 -25.40 -4.98 -3.38
CA ASP A 220 -24.24 -5.48 -2.63
C ASP A 220 -24.62 -6.64 -1.72
N SER A 221 -25.82 -6.59 -1.14
CA SER A 221 -26.34 -7.70 -0.35
C SER A 221 -26.60 -8.94 -1.20
N ILE A 222 -27.08 -8.75 -2.44
CA ILE A 222 -27.29 -9.83 -3.41
C ILE A 222 -25.95 -10.44 -3.83
N LEU A 223 -24.96 -9.61 -4.15
CA LEU A 223 -23.62 -10.04 -4.53
C LEU A 223 -22.99 -10.96 -3.48
N LEU A 224 -23.21 -10.66 -2.20
CA LEU A 224 -22.63 -11.41 -1.09
C LEU A 224 -23.38 -12.70 -0.73
N GLY A 225 -24.50 -13.00 -1.39
CA GLY A 225 -25.25 -14.26 -1.21
C GLY A 225 -25.72 -14.53 0.22
N ARG A 226 -25.79 -13.49 1.06
CA ARG A 226 -26.24 -13.58 2.47
C ARG A 226 -27.56 -12.82 2.64
N GLU A 227 -28.43 -13.33 3.52
CA GLU A 227 -29.59 -12.57 3.99
C GLU A 227 -29.14 -11.20 4.54
N SER A 228 -29.89 -10.14 4.21
CA SER A 228 -29.53 -8.75 4.55
C SER A 228 -29.22 -8.55 6.05
N GLU A 229 -29.87 -9.32 6.93
CA GLU A 229 -29.65 -9.29 8.39
C GLU A 229 -28.24 -9.78 8.80
N LYS A 230 -27.66 -10.76 8.09
CA LYS A 230 -26.31 -11.27 8.39
C LYS A 230 -25.20 -10.33 7.93
N ILE A 231 -25.47 -9.46 6.96
CA ILE A 231 -24.53 -8.41 6.49
C ILE A 231 -24.56 -7.22 7.46
N GLY A 232 -25.73 -6.90 8.01
CA GLY A 232 -25.93 -5.83 9.00
C GLY A 232 -25.08 -5.99 10.27
N SER A 233 -24.68 -7.20 10.65
CA SER A 233 -23.83 -7.45 11.82
C SER A 233 -22.32 -7.39 11.56
N LEU A 234 -21.88 -7.39 10.29
CA LEU A 234 -20.47 -7.39 9.93
C LEU A 234 -19.84 -6.00 9.95
N SER A 235 -18.55 -5.90 10.27
CA SER A 235 -17.78 -4.67 10.06
C SER A 235 -17.58 -4.43 8.55
N PHE A 236 -17.39 -3.18 8.11
CA PHE A 236 -17.11 -2.88 6.70
C PHE A 236 -15.87 -3.63 6.19
N LYS A 237 -14.86 -3.82 7.05
CA LYS A 237 -13.68 -4.62 6.75
C LYS A 237 -14.05 -6.09 6.48
N ALA A 238 -14.88 -6.71 7.33
CA ALA A 238 -15.35 -8.07 7.08
C ALA A 238 -16.14 -8.18 5.77
N ILE A 239 -16.98 -7.19 5.46
CA ILE A 239 -17.71 -7.11 4.18
C ILE A 239 -16.73 -7.04 3.00
N LEU A 240 -15.68 -6.22 3.10
CA LEU A 240 -14.66 -6.13 2.06
C LEU A 240 -13.90 -7.45 1.87
N GLY A 241 -13.64 -8.19 2.95
CA GLY A 241 -13.10 -9.55 2.89
C GLY A 241 -14.02 -10.53 2.15
N GLU A 242 -15.33 -10.42 2.32
CA GLU A 242 -16.30 -11.24 1.58
C GLU A 242 -16.38 -10.85 0.10
N VAL A 243 -16.38 -9.55 -0.22
CA VAL A 243 -16.30 -9.05 -1.61
C VAL A 243 -15.05 -9.59 -2.30
N TYR A 244 -13.92 -9.62 -1.59
CA TYR A 244 -12.69 -10.19 -2.11
C TYR A 244 -12.81 -11.69 -2.42
N ASN A 245 -13.43 -12.47 -1.53
CA ASN A 245 -13.71 -13.88 -1.80
C ASN A 245 -14.66 -14.08 -2.99
N TYR A 246 -15.70 -13.23 -3.10
CA TYR A 246 -16.65 -13.26 -4.22
C TYR A 246 -15.96 -13.03 -5.56
N HIS A 247 -15.03 -12.08 -5.64
CA HIS A 247 -14.22 -11.82 -6.82
C HIS A 247 -13.06 -12.81 -7.02
N GLU A 248 -13.19 -14.05 -6.54
CA GLU A 248 -12.17 -15.09 -6.64
C GLU A 248 -10.78 -14.62 -6.16
N ARG A 249 -10.77 -13.75 -5.15
CA ARG A 249 -9.56 -13.16 -4.56
C ARG A 249 -8.76 -12.29 -5.54
N SER A 250 -9.46 -11.66 -6.49
CA SER A 250 -8.94 -10.61 -7.35
C SER A 250 -8.84 -9.29 -6.59
N PHE A 251 -7.61 -8.85 -6.32
CA PHE A 251 -7.36 -7.55 -5.70
C PHE A 251 -7.85 -6.40 -6.58
N SER A 252 -7.68 -6.50 -7.91
CA SER A 252 -8.09 -5.46 -8.86
C SER A 252 -9.60 -5.23 -8.83
N ASP A 253 -10.39 -6.31 -8.89
CA ASP A 253 -11.85 -6.20 -8.93
C ASP A 253 -12.40 -5.72 -7.59
N THR A 254 -11.80 -6.17 -6.49
CA THR A 254 -12.13 -5.70 -5.15
C THR A 254 -11.81 -4.21 -4.97
N CYS A 255 -10.66 -3.74 -5.48
CA CYS A 255 -10.34 -2.32 -5.51
C CYS A 255 -11.34 -1.53 -6.35
N ASN A 256 -11.76 -2.05 -7.50
CA ASN A 256 -12.74 -1.39 -8.35
C ASN A 256 -14.12 -1.28 -7.67
N TRP A 257 -14.54 -2.33 -6.96
CA TRP A 257 -15.73 -2.28 -6.13
C TRP A 257 -15.60 -1.24 -5.01
N PHE A 258 -14.45 -1.17 -4.33
CA PHE A 258 -14.22 -0.23 -3.24
C PHE A 258 -14.12 1.23 -3.72
N LYS A 259 -13.58 1.49 -4.91
CA LYS A 259 -13.38 2.86 -5.44
C LYS A 259 -14.66 3.69 -5.49
N ARG A 260 -15.83 3.08 -5.67
CA ARG A 260 -17.13 3.81 -5.69
C ARG A 260 -17.46 4.50 -4.36
N PHE A 261 -16.81 4.09 -3.27
CA PHE A 261 -16.95 4.68 -1.95
C PHE A 261 -16.00 5.85 -1.70
N ILE A 262 -14.96 6.00 -2.53
CA ILE A 262 -13.99 7.10 -2.41
C ILE A 262 -14.54 8.30 -3.17
N GLN A 263 -15.00 9.31 -2.44
CA GLN A 263 -15.46 10.57 -3.02
C GLN A 263 -14.28 11.52 -3.20
N GLU A 264 -14.07 11.99 -4.43
CA GLU A 264 -12.90 12.82 -4.75
C GLU A 264 -12.89 14.15 -3.97
N ASP A 265 -14.05 14.79 -3.78
CA ASP A 265 -14.19 16.01 -2.99
C ASP A 265 -13.73 15.83 -1.56
N GLU A 266 -14.08 14.71 -0.93
CA GLU A 266 -13.65 14.39 0.41
C GLU A 266 -12.12 14.22 0.48
N VAL A 267 -11.54 13.52 -0.49
CA VAL A 267 -10.08 13.35 -0.55
C VAL A 267 -9.40 14.72 -0.66
N PHE A 268 -9.96 15.65 -1.45
CA PHE A 268 -9.43 17.02 -1.54
C PHE A 268 -9.62 17.83 -0.26
N LEU A 269 -10.78 17.75 0.40
CA LEU A 269 -11.03 18.41 1.68
C LEU A 269 -10.01 17.97 2.74
N LEU A 270 -9.60 16.70 2.74
CA LEU A 270 -8.57 16.20 3.65
C LEU A 270 -7.15 16.60 3.19
N ALA A 271 -6.88 16.62 1.89
CA ALA A 271 -5.53 16.82 1.35
C ALA A 271 -5.10 18.29 1.29
N ILE A 272 -6.01 19.20 0.92
CA ILE A 272 -5.65 20.61 0.70
C ILE A 272 -5.10 21.26 1.97
N PRO A 273 -5.71 21.14 3.17
CA PRO A 273 -5.19 21.74 4.39
C PRO A 273 -3.79 21.22 4.74
N LEU A 274 -3.60 19.90 4.67
CA LEU A 274 -2.31 19.26 4.92
C LEU A 274 -1.22 19.75 3.95
N LEU A 275 -1.58 20.04 2.70
CA LEU A 275 -0.65 20.55 1.70
C LEU A 275 -0.31 22.02 1.90
N LEU A 276 -1.28 22.84 2.32
CA LEU A 276 -1.04 24.23 2.68
C LEU A 276 -0.10 24.32 3.89
N GLU A 277 -0.33 23.49 4.92
CA GLU A 277 0.57 23.35 6.07
C GLU A 277 1.97 22.86 5.67
N ASP A 278 2.06 22.01 4.65
CA ASP A 278 3.32 21.54 4.05
C ASP A 278 4.06 22.62 3.24
N GLY A 279 3.51 23.84 3.18
CA GLY A 279 4.07 24.97 2.44
C GLY A 279 3.79 24.95 0.94
N LYS A 280 2.84 24.13 0.46
CA LYS A 280 2.43 24.14 -0.96
C LYS A 280 1.51 25.32 -1.22
N HIS A 281 1.85 26.14 -2.20
CA HIS A 281 1.01 27.28 -2.59
C HIS A 281 -0.27 26.84 -3.32
N LYS A 282 -1.35 27.62 -3.17
CA LYS A 282 -2.66 27.39 -3.81
C LYS A 282 -2.58 27.05 -5.30
N GLU A 283 -1.81 27.83 -6.06
CA GLU A 283 -1.64 27.60 -7.50
C GLU A 283 -1.06 26.21 -7.80
N TRP A 284 -0.06 25.79 -7.03
CA TRP A 284 0.55 24.47 -7.17
C TRP A 284 -0.46 23.36 -6.85
N ILE A 285 -1.27 23.53 -5.80
CA ILE A 285 -2.31 22.57 -5.42
C ILE A 285 -3.35 22.44 -6.54
N ILE A 286 -3.87 23.55 -7.06
CA ILE A 286 -4.87 23.55 -8.14
C ILE A 286 -4.33 22.82 -9.38
N LYS A 287 -3.09 23.09 -9.76
CA LYS A 287 -2.46 22.49 -10.95
C LYS A 287 -2.08 21.02 -10.74
N LYS A 288 -1.32 20.71 -9.67
CA LYS A 288 -0.66 19.41 -9.47
C LYS A 288 -1.45 18.40 -8.66
N VAL A 289 -2.45 18.84 -7.90
CA VAL A 289 -3.25 17.98 -7.01
C VAL A 289 -4.67 17.86 -7.53
N MET A 290 -5.28 18.99 -7.91
CA MET A 290 -6.65 19.01 -8.45
C MET A 290 -6.70 18.80 -9.97
N GLY A 291 -5.57 18.97 -10.68
CA GLY A 291 -5.47 18.71 -12.12
C GLY A 291 -6.04 19.81 -13.01
N TYR A 292 -6.26 21.02 -12.46
CA TYR A 292 -6.73 22.18 -13.23
C TYR A 292 -5.55 23.00 -13.73
N GLU A 293 -5.16 22.75 -14.99
CA GLU A 293 -4.05 23.45 -15.66
C GLU A 293 -4.54 24.24 -16.90
N GLY A 294 -3.71 25.17 -17.39
CA GLY A 294 -3.98 25.93 -18.61
C GLY A 294 -5.30 26.71 -18.55
N GLN A 295 -6.15 26.53 -19.57
CA GLN A 295 -7.44 27.24 -19.69
C GLN A 295 -8.42 26.94 -18.55
N ARG A 296 -8.28 25.77 -17.90
CA ARG A 296 -9.15 25.34 -16.79
C ARG A 296 -8.70 25.85 -15.42
N TYR A 297 -7.62 26.62 -15.35
CA TYR A 297 -7.11 27.12 -14.07
C TYR A 297 -8.14 27.98 -13.31
N LYS A 298 -8.93 28.80 -14.02
CA LYS A 298 -9.97 29.63 -13.40
C LYS A 298 -11.06 28.78 -12.73
N GLU A 299 -11.54 27.73 -13.41
CA GLU A 299 -12.48 26.75 -12.83
C GLU A 299 -11.88 26.10 -11.58
N GLY A 300 -10.59 25.77 -11.61
CA GLY A 300 -9.87 25.21 -10.48
C GLY A 300 -9.80 26.15 -9.27
N VAL A 301 -9.66 27.45 -9.49
CA VAL A 301 -9.69 28.47 -8.42
C VAL A 301 -11.07 28.53 -7.77
N GLU A 302 -12.14 28.54 -8.56
CA GLU A 302 -13.51 28.51 -8.06
C GLU A 302 -13.77 27.23 -7.25
N ARG A 303 -13.37 26.08 -7.79
CA ARG A 303 -13.51 24.78 -7.11
C ARG A 303 -12.72 24.72 -5.81
N PHE A 304 -11.51 25.25 -5.80
CA PHE A 304 -10.68 25.32 -4.58
C PHE A 304 -11.37 26.14 -3.50
N ASN A 305 -11.88 27.33 -3.84
CA ASN A 305 -12.56 28.20 -2.88
C ASN A 305 -13.82 27.53 -2.31
N GLN A 306 -14.64 26.88 -3.15
CA GLN A 306 -15.82 26.13 -2.71
C GLN A 306 -15.47 25.02 -1.70
N LEU A 307 -14.35 24.32 -1.90
CA LEU A 307 -13.90 23.27 -0.98
C LEU A 307 -13.45 23.88 0.35
N MET A 308 -12.67 24.97 0.31
CA MET A 308 -12.20 25.63 1.53
C MET A 308 -13.33 26.27 2.35
N GLU A 309 -14.39 26.77 1.71
CA GLU A 309 -15.57 27.32 2.41
C GLU A 309 -16.37 26.23 3.15
N ARG A 310 -16.42 25.00 2.61
CA ARG A 310 -17.10 23.86 3.23
C ARG A 310 -16.39 23.31 4.46
N GLU A 311 -15.09 23.56 4.62
CA GLU A 311 -14.32 23.12 5.79
C GLU A 311 -14.64 23.96 7.04
N VAL A 312 -15.10 25.21 6.84
CA VAL A 312 -15.38 26.17 7.93
C VAL A 312 -16.83 26.07 8.45
N SER A 313 -17.68 25.25 7.82
CA SER A 313 -19.10 25.05 8.16
C SER A 313 -19.35 23.71 8.84
#